data_AF-A0A160N443-F1
#
_entry.id   AF-A0A160N443-F1
#
_cell.length_a   1.000
_cell.length_b   1.000
_cell.length_c   1.000
_cell.angle_alpha   90.00
_cell.angle_beta   90.00
_cell.angle_gamma   90.00
#
_symmetry.space_group_name_H-M   'P 1'
#
loop_
_entity.id
_entity.type
_entity.pdbx_description
1 polymer ?
#
loop_
_entity_poly.entity_id
_entity_poly.type
_entity_poly.pdbx_seq_one_letter_code
_entity_poly.pdbx_strand_id
1 'polypeptide(L)' 'MIVGVSTSNGVEVTARQAYELGFNVTFATDAMTDMDADAHIYSATRVFPKIGETGTTEQIIELLKNYDP' A
#
# COMPACT_ATOMS: atom_id res chain seq x y z
N MET A 1 -1.36 0.42 7.42
CA MET A 1 -1.27 1.28 6.22
C MET A 1 0.20 1.46 5.85
N ILE A 2 0.53 1.33 4.56
CA ILE A 2 1.90 1.47 4.03
C ILE A 2 1.90 2.52 2.89
N VAL A 3 2.92 3.37 2.91
CA VAL A 3 3.19 4.48 1.98
C VAL A 3 4.71 4.63 1.79
N GLY A 4 5.17 5.43 0.83
CA GLY A 4 6.58 5.82 0.71
C GLY A 4 7.29 5.45 -0.59
N VAL A 5 8.61 5.25 -0.52
CA VAL A 5 9.49 5.04 -1.68
C VAL A 5 10.52 3.92 -1.43
N SER A 6 10.92 3.14 -2.43
CA SER A 6 10.29 3.03 -3.77
C SER A 6 9.12 2.03 -3.73
N THR A 7 8.14 2.19 -4.62
CA THR A 7 6.93 1.36 -4.67
C THR A 7 7.26 -0.12 -4.84
N SER A 8 8.20 -0.45 -5.74
CA SER A 8 8.57 -1.84 -6.04
C SER A 8 9.60 -2.42 -5.08
N ASN A 9 10.20 -1.60 -4.22
CA ASN A 9 11.24 -2.04 -3.26
C ASN A 9 10.76 -1.84 -1.83
N GLY A 10 11.09 -0.70 -1.21
CA GLY A 10 10.83 -0.48 0.22
C GLY A 10 9.37 -0.70 0.61
N VAL A 11 8.44 -0.18 -0.19
CA VAL A 11 6.99 -0.35 0.05
C VAL A 11 6.58 -1.81 -0.09
N GLU A 12 6.95 -2.46 -1.19
CA GLU A 12 6.57 -3.85 -1.46
C GLU A 12 7.18 -4.84 -0.46
N VAL A 13 8.47 -4.71 -0.13
CA VAL A 13 9.17 -5.62 0.79
C VAL A 13 8.57 -5.52 2.20
N THR A 14 8.34 -4.30 2.69
CA THR A 14 7.69 -4.11 3.99
C THR A 14 6.25 -4.65 3.98
N ALA A 15 5.52 -4.48 2.88
CA ALA A 15 4.17 -5.01 2.78
C ALA A 15 4.11 -6.53 2.76
N ARG A 16 5.03 -7.20 2.05
CA ARG A 16 5.14 -8.66 2.06
C ARG A 16 5.45 -9.18 3.45
N GLN A 17 6.41 -8.56 4.14
CA GLN A 17 6.73 -8.93 5.52
C GLN A 17 5.53 -8.72 6.46
N ALA A 18 4.81 -7.60 6.34
CA ALA A 18 3.62 -7.35 7.14
C ALA A 18 2.52 -8.40 6.88
N TYR A 19 2.29 -8.75 5.61
CA TYR A 19 1.34 -9.79 5.23
C TYR A 19 1.73 -11.17 5.78
N GLU A 20 3.01 -11.54 5.68
CA GLU A 20 3.53 -12.80 6.23
C GLU A 20 3.40 -12.89 7.75
N LEU A 21 3.48 -11.75 8.45
CA LEU A 21 3.27 -11.66 9.89
C LEU A 21 1.77 -11.61 10.28
N GLY A 22 0.85 -11.70 9.32
CA GLY A 22 -0.59 -11.72 9.56
C GLY A 22 -1.21 -10.34 9.84
N PHE A 23 -0.52 -9.25 9.50
CA PHE A 23 -1.12 -7.92 9.58
C PHE A 23 -2.10 -7.68 8.41
N ASN A 24 -3.17 -6.95 8.70
CA ASN A 24 -4.02 -6.38 7.65
C ASN A 24 -3.29 -5.22 6.98
N VAL A 25 -2.93 -5.38 5.70
CA VAL A 25 -2.18 -4.39 4.93
C VAL A 25 -3.13 -3.54 4.11
N THR A 26 -2.96 -2.22 4.19
CA THR A 26 -3.66 -1.24 3.35
C THR A 26 -2.62 -0.34 2.68
N PHE A 27 -2.74 -0.13 1.38
CA PHE A 27 -1.85 0.69 0.55
C PHE A 27 -2.53 2.00 0.16
N ALA A 28 -1.92 3.14 0.46
CA ALA A 28 -2.36 4.42 -0.07
C ALA A 28 -1.65 4.70 -1.41
N THR A 29 -2.31 4.38 -2.52
CA THR A 29 -1.68 4.32 -3.86
C THR A 29 -1.24 5.69 -4.38
N ASP A 30 -1.82 6.76 -3.87
CA ASP A 30 -1.48 8.16 -4.15
C ASP A 30 -0.35 8.71 -3.25
N ALA A 31 0.11 7.95 -2.25
CA ALA A 31 1.19 8.32 -1.33
C ALA A 31 2.43 7.43 -1.48
N MET A 32 2.66 6.89 -2.67
CA MET A 32 3.85 6.10 -3.01
C MET A 32 4.37 6.44 -4.39
N THR A 33 5.68 6.30 -4.60
CA THR A 33 6.28 6.52 -5.92
C THR A 33 7.45 5.57 -6.16
N ASP A 34 7.79 5.39 -7.43
CA ASP A 34 9.01 4.73 -7.86
C ASP A 34 9.75 5.62 -8.88
N MET A 35 11.03 5.36 -9.11
CA MET A 35 11.77 6.03 -10.19
C MET A 35 11.38 5.47 -11.57
N ASP A 36 10.91 4.22 -11.59
CA ASP A 36 10.38 3.56 -12.77
C ASP A 36 8.84 3.49 -12.71
N ALA A 37 8.17 4.18 -13.62
CA ALA A 37 6.72 4.24 -13.68
C ALA A 37 6.09 2.85 -13.94
N ASP A 38 6.72 2.01 -14.76
CA ASP A 38 6.22 0.67 -15.05
C ASP A 38 6.32 -0.24 -13.83
N ALA A 39 7.38 -0.08 -13.03
CA ALA A 39 7.55 -0.78 -11.76
C ALA A 39 6.46 -0.38 -10.75
N HIS A 40 6.18 0.92 -10.61
CA HIS A 40 5.08 1.41 -9.76
C HIS A 40 3.73 0.81 -10.20
N ILE A 41 3.40 0.88 -11.50
CA ILE A 41 2.14 0.36 -12.05
C ILE A 41 2.03 -1.15 -11.84
N TYR A 42 3.11 -1.90 -12.04
CA TYR A 42 3.12 -3.34 -11.84
C TYR A 42 2.81 -3.70 -10.38
N SER A 43 3.51 -3.10 -9.41
CA SER A 43 3.28 -3.38 -8.00
C SER A 43 1.85 -2.99 -7.58
N ALA A 44 1.38 -1.80 -7.99
CA ALA A 44 0.05 -1.31 -7.66
C ALA A 44 -1.09 -2.17 -8.22
N THR A 45 -0.95 -2.67 -9.45
CA THR A 45 -2.05 -3.39 -10.14
C THR A 45 -1.96 -4.91 -10.06
N ARG A 46 -0.78 -5.48 -9.78
CA ARG A 46 -0.54 -6.93 -9.84
C ARG A 46 -0.09 -7.55 -8.53
N VAL A 47 0.61 -6.78 -7.69
CA VAL A 47 1.17 -7.30 -6.43
C VAL A 47 0.26 -6.94 -5.26
N PHE A 48 0.00 -5.66 -5.02
CA PHE A 48 -0.72 -5.20 -3.83
C PHE A 48 -2.10 -5.82 -3.64
N PRO A 49 -2.93 -6.01 -4.69
CA PRO A 49 -4.24 -6.65 -4.53
C PRO A 49 -4.20 -8.10 -4.02
N LYS A 50 -3.03 -8.74 -4.04
CA LYS A 50 -2.84 -10.11 -3.53
C LYS A 50 -2.46 -10.17 -2.06
N ILE A 51 -1.99 -9.05 -1.49
CA ILE A 51 -1.39 -9.00 -0.15
C ILE A 51 -1.99 -7.89 0.73
N GLY A 52 -3.01 -7.18 0.25
CA GLY A 52 -3.68 -6.13 1.01
C GLY A 52 -4.75 -5.38 0.20
N GLU A 53 -5.35 -4.40 0.85
CA GLU A 53 -6.36 -3.51 0.28
C GLU A 53 -5.70 -2.24 -0.28
N THR A 54 -6.21 -1.72 -1.39
CA THR A 54 -5.72 -0.48 -1.99
C THR A 54 -6.76 0.63 -1.84
N GLY A 55 -6.30 1.86 -1.63
CA GLY A 55 -7.15 3.04 -1.55
C GLY A 55 -6.34 4.32 -1.74
N THR A 56 -7.03 5.44 -1.84
CA THR A 56 -6.41 6.77 -1.77
C THR A 56 -6.21 7.19 -0.32
N THR A 57 -5.29 8.12 -0.11
CA THR A 57 -5.01 8.70 1.22
C THR A 57 -6.27 9.33 1.80
N GLU A 58 -7.08 10.01 0.97
CA GLU A 58 -8.35 10.61 1.39
C GLU A 58 -9.35 9.56 1.89
N GLN A 59 -9.57 8.49 1.14
CA GLN A 59 -10.46 7.40 1.54
C GLN A 59 -10.04 6.79 2.88
N ILE A 60 -8.74 6.56 3.07
CA ILE A 60 -8.23 5.96 4.32
C ILE A 60 -8.41 6.93 5.50
N ILE A 61 -8.14 8.22 5.31
CA ILE A 61 -8.36 9.24 6.35
C ILE A 61 -9.84 9.33 6.73
N GLU A 62 -10.75 9.23 5.76
CA GLU A 62 -12.20 9.25 6.01
C GLU A 62 -12.64 8.03 6.83
N LEU A 63 -12.13 6.83 6.52
CA LEU A 63 -12.40 5.62 7.32
C LEU A 63 -11.90 5.77 8.76
N LEU A 64 -10.70 6.32 8.94
CA LEU A 64 -10.12 6.52 10.28
C LEU A 64 -10.91 7.53 11.12
N LYS A 65 -11.47 8.58 10.51
CA LYS A 65 -12.33 9.54 11.23
C LYS A 65 -13.62 8.90 11.75
N ASN A 66 -14.12 7.88 11.04
CA ASN A 66 -15.36 7.17 11.38
C ASN A 66 -15.11 5.91 12.23
N TYR A 67 -13.86 5.63 12.59
CA TYR A 67 -13.47 4.46 13.38
C TYR A 67 -13.76 4.71 14.86
N ASP A 68 -14.71 3.95 15.42
CA ASP A 68 -14.97 3.85 16.86
C ASP A 68 -14.34 2.54 17.38
N PRO A 69 -13.31 2.59 18.25
CA PRO A 69 -12.46 1.45 18.59
C PRO A 69 -13.11 0.30 19.38
#